data_AF-A0A2M8NQN6-F1
#
_entry.id   AF-A0A2M8NQN6-F1
#
_cell.length_a   1.000
_cell.length_b   1.000
_cell.length_c   1.000
_cell.angle_alpha   90.00
_cell.angle_beta   90.00
_cell.angle_gamma   90.00
#
_symmetry.space_group_name_H-M   'P 1'
#
loop_
_entity.id
_entity.type
_entity.pdbx_description
1 polymer ?
#
loop_
_entity_poly.entity_id
_entity_poly.type
_entity_poly.pdbx_seq_one_letter_code
_entity_poly.pdbx_strand_id
1 'polypeptide(L)'
;MFDNQGNAYLVDFGIAKLMHATNKLTGTGVSVGTPAYMAPEQWSGEEVFPATDQYSLAVLAYITITGREPFEASTPFQLLNKHLHEMPTPLTVVRADLPPALDIVLARALAKDPKARFPSCTAFAQAFESAIEGNKGAETNFFVFKVPPRKQS
;
A
#
# COMPACT_ATOMS: atom_id res chain seq x y z
N MET A 1 0.10 0.28 14.44
CA MET A 1 0.86 0.13 15.71
C MET A 1 1.73 -1.10 15.56
N PHE A 2 2.97 -1.07 16.04
CA PHE A 2 3.81 -2.27 16.08
C PHE A 2 3.86 -2.78 17.52
N ASP A 3 3.81 -4.10 17.71
CA ASP A 3 4.15 -4.67 19.02
C ASP A 3 5.67 -4.70 19.21
N ASN A 4 6.06 -5.10 20.41
CA ASN A 4 7.43 -5.39 20.82
C ASN A 4 8.04 -6.65 20.16
N GLN A 5 7.32 -7.28 19.23
CA GLN A 5 7.81 -8.36 18.38
C GLN A 5 7.96 -7.91 16.91
N GLY A 6 7.65 -6.65 16.58
CA GLY A 6 7.75 -6.12 15.21
C GLY A 6 6.57 -6.50 14.33
N ASN A 7 5.52 -7.11 14.89
CA ASN A 7 4.28 -7.38 14.17
C ASN A 7 3.52 -6.08 13.97
N ALA A 8 3.15 -5.79 12.73
CA ALA A 8 2.27 -4.68 12.41
C ALA A 8 0.82 -5.04 12.77
N TYR A 9 0.21 -4.25 13.65
CA TYR A 9 -1.22 -4.30 13.94
C TYR A 9 -1.91 -3.10 13.32
N LEU A 10 -2.97 -3.38 12.56
CA LEU A 10 -3.95 -2.38 12.15
C LEU A 10 -4.76 -1.97 13.40
N VAL A 11 -4.60 -0.72 13.83
CA VAL A 11 -5.23 -0.21 15.06
C VAL A 11 -6.33 0.81 14.79
N ASP A 12 -6.62 1.10 13.53
CA ASP A 12 -7.66 2.04 13.15
C ASP A 12 -8.62 1.42 12.14
N PHE A 13 -9.68 0.80 12.67
CA PHE A 13 -10.90 0.50 11.90
C PHE A 13 -11.87 1.70 11.89
N GLY A 14 -11.48 2.82 12.49
CA GLY A 14 -12.26 4.05 12.50
C GLY A 14 -12.43 4.51 11.06
N ILE A 15 -13.69 4.68 10.66
CA ILE A 15 -14.18 5.15 9.34
C ILE A 15 -14.74 4.06 8.40
N ALA A 16 -14.80 2.79 8.80
CA ALA A 16 -15.54 1.77 8.02
C ALA A 16 -17.07 1.97 7.94
N LYS A 17 -17.65 3.03 8.56
CA LYS A 17 -19.11 3.15 8.77
C LYS A 17 -19.79 4.44 8.28
N LEU A 18 -19.13 5.26 7.46
CA LEU A 18 -19.71 6.54 6.97
C LEU A 18 -19.89 6.61 5.45
N MET A 19 -20.05 5.48 4.77
CA MET A 19 -20.35 5.44 3.33
C MET A 19 -21.79 5.83 2.96
N HIS A 20 -22.63 6.28 3.92
CA HIS A 20 -24.01 6.68 3.66
C HIS A 20 -24.29 8.18 3.73
N ALA A 21 -23.26 9.03 3.82
CA ALA A 21 -23.44 10.47 3.88
C ALA A 21 -22.65 11.20 2.77
N THR A 22 -23.38 11.45 1.68
CA THR A 22 -23.41 12.75 0.98
C THR A 22 -22.14 13.29 0.30
N ASN A 23 -22.21 13.35 -1.03
CA ASN A 23 -22.10 14.59 -1.82
C ASN A 23 -21.19 15.68 -1.24
N LYS A 24 -19.99 15.82 -1.81
CA LYS A 24 -19.50 17.04 -2.52
C LYS A 24 -17.97 16.98 -2.64
N LEU A 25 -17.51 16.51 -3.80
CA LEU A 25 -16.32 17.10 -4.41
C LEU A 25 -16.69 18.53 -4.77
N THR A 26 -16.44 19.49 -3.88
CA THR A 26 -16.23 20.93 -4.13
C THR A 26 -16.48 21.71 -2.83
N GLY A 27 -15.44 22.39 -2.34
CA GLY A 27 -15.55 23.36 -1.25
C GLY A 27 -15.21 22.81 0.12
N THR A 28 -13.93 22.99 0.51
CA THR A 28 -13.51 23.12 1.92
C THR A 28 -13.93 22.00 2.90
N GLY A 29 -13.88 20.73 2.49
CA GLY A 29 -14.21 19.59 3.34
C GLY A 29 -13.32 18.40 3.01
N VAL A 30 -12.51 17.98 3.97
CA VAL A 30 -11.57 16.86 3.90
C VAL A 30 -12.32 15.61 3.42
N SER A 31 -11.95 15.11 2.24
CA SER A 31 -12.42 13.82 1.75
C SER A 31 -11.95 12.76 2.74
N VAL A 32 -12.89 11.92 3.15
CA VAL A 32 -12.70 10.94 4.22
C VAL A 32 -11.74 9.83 3.74
N GLY A 33 -10.49 9.93 4.19
CA GLY A 33 -9.36 9.03 3.93
C GLY A 33 -8.10 9.84 3.58
N THR A 34 -6.91 9.36 3.96
CA THR A 34 -5.66 10.04 3.56
C THR A 34 -5.43 9.79 2.06
N PRO A 35 -5.47 10.81 1.18
CA PRO A 35 -5.47 10.67 -0.28
C PRO A 35 -4.41 9.72 -0.85
N ALA A 36 -3.24 9.69 -0.20
CA ALA A 36 -2.09 8.89 -0.60
C ALA A 36 -2.36 7.38 -0.69
N TYR A 37 -3.30 6.83 0.08
CA TYR A 37 -3.54 5.38 0.13
C TYR A 37 -4.75 4.95 -0.72
N MET A 38 -5.55 5.90 -1.21
CA MET A 38 -6.81 5.60 -1.87
C MET A 38 -6.60 4.85 -3.19
N ALA A 39 -7.38 3.79 -3.37
CA ALA A 39 -7.41 3.03 -4.62
C ALA A 39 -8.13 3.81 -5.74
N PRO A 40 -7.81 3.55 -7.02
CA PRO A 40 -8.45 4.18 -8.18
C PRO A 40 -9.98 4.19 -8.14
N GLU A 41 -10.59 3.07 -7.73
CA GLU A 41 -12.04 2.90 -7.64
C GLU A 41 -12.67 3.82 -6.58
N GLN A 42 -11.96 4.13 -5.48
CA GLN A 42 -12.44 5.06 -4.45
C GLN A 42 -12.50 6.49 -4.97
N TRP A 43 -11.54 6.85 -5.83
CA TRP A 43 -11.51 8.15 -6.48
C TRP A 43 -12.63 8.33 -7.51
N SER A 44 -13.03 7.25 -8.17
CA SER A 44 -14.15 7.22 -9.12
C SER A 44 -15.52 7.14 -8.44
N GLY A 45 -15.58 6.95 -7.11
CA GLY A 45 -16.82 6.76 -6.37
C GLY A 45 -17.48 5.40 -6.60
N GLU A 46 -16.71 4.40 -7.05
CA GLU A 46 -17.17 3.03 -7.25
C GLU A 46 -17.27 2.27 -5.92
N GLU A 47 -17.94 1.12 -5.94
CA GLU A 47 -18.10 0.28 -4.76
C GLU A 47 -16.72 -0.25 -4.29
N VAL A 48 -16.53 -0.27 -2.97
CA VAL A 48 -15.28 -0.71 -2.33
C VAL A 48 -15.32 -2.22 -2.15
N PHE A 49 -14.25 -2.90 -2.58
CA PHE A 49 -14.12 -4.36 -2.53
C PHE A 49 -12.82 -4.77 -1.81
N PRO A 50 -12.60 -6.05 -1.48
CA PRO A 50 -11.34 -6.51 -0.88
C PRO A 50 -10.08 -6.13 -1.68
N ALA A 51 -10.20 -5.93 -2.99
CA ALA A 51 -9.11 -5.46 -3.86
C ALA A 51 -8.71 -3.98 -3.58
N THR A 52 -9.61 -3.18 -3.01
CA THR A 52 -9.35 -1.80 -2.57
C THR A 52 -8.43 -1.76 -1.35
N ASP A 53 -8.69 -2.62 -0.37
CA ASP A 53 -7.83 -2.77 0.81
C ASP A 53 -6.45 -3.31 0.42
N GLN A 54 -6.40 -4.24 -0.55
CA GLN A 54 -5.14 -4.75 -1.07
C GLN A 54 -4.29 -3.65 -1.72
N TYR A 55 -4.91 -2.76 -2.52
CA TYR A 55 -4.20 -1.61 -3.10
C TYR A 55 -3.66 -0.68 -2.01
N SER A 56 -4.50 -0.33 -1.03
CA SER A 56 -4.10 0.52 0.10
C SER A 56 -2.93 -0.08 0.88
N LEU A 57 -2.97 -1.39 1.11
CA LEU A 57 -1.88 -2.14 1.74
C LEU A 57 -0.60 -2.11 0.91
N ALA A 58 -0.69 -2.19 -0.42
CA ALA A 58 0.48 -2.10 -1.30
C ALA A 58 1.12 -0.69 -1.28
N VAL A 59 0.31 0.37 -1.25
CA VAL A 59 0.82 1.75 -1.08
C VAL A 59 1.51 1.89 0.29
N LEU A 60 0.89 1.39 1.36
CA LEU A 60 1.46 1.43 2.70
C LEU A 60 2.78 0.63 2.78
N ALA A 61 2.85 -0.55 2.16
CA ALA A 61 4.06 -1.34 2.08
C ALA A 61 5.17 -0.57 1.37
N TYR A 62 4.86 0.07 0.23
CA TYR A 62 5.80 0.92 -0.50
C TYR A 62 6.37 2.03 0.40
N ILE A 63 5.50 2.78 1.08
CA ILE A 63 5.89 3.88 1.98
C ILE A 63 6.72 3.36 3.14
N THR A 64 6.36 2.21 3.72
CA THR A 64 7.09 1.62 4.85
C THR A 64 8.52 1.25 4.45
N ILE A 65 8.72 0.77 3.21
CA ILE A 65 10.02 0.33 2.71
C ILE A 65 10.92 1.50 2.32
N THR A 66 10.32 2.54 1.73
CA THR A 66 11.05 3.63 1.07
C THR A 66 11.04 4.96 1.82
N GLY A 67 10.09 5.15 2.75
CA GLY A 67 9.75 6.44 3.34
C GLY A 67 9.13 7.44 2.34
N ARG A 68 8.77 7.00 1.13
CA ARG A 68 8.23 7.83 0.05
C ARG A 68 6.92 7.27 -0.47
N GLU A 69 6.11 8.11 -1.09
CA GLU A 69 4.88 7.67 -1.74
C GLU A 69 5.19 7.06 -3.12
N PRO A 70 4.42 6.05 -3.57
CA PRO A 70 4.60 5.49 -4.92
C PRO A 70 4.28 6.51 -6.02
N PHE A 71 3.45 7.51 -5.69
CA PHE A 71 3.04 8.61 -6.55
C PHE A 71 3.26 9.94 -5.82
N GLU A 72 4.26 10.72 -6.21
CA GLU A 72 4.47 12.06 -5.66
C GLU A 72 3.80 13.11 -6.55
N ALA A 73 3.06 14.04 -5.94
CA ALA A 73 2.39 15.12 -6.66
C ALA A 73 2.27 16.39 -5.81
N SER A 74 2.30 17.56 -6.46
CA SER A 74 2.21 18.86 -5.76
C SER A 74 0.77 19.29 -5.46
N THR A 75 -0.22 18.63 -6.08
CA THR A 75 -1.64 18.96 -5.88
C THR A 75 -2.48 17.68 -5.75
N PRO A 76 -3.60 17.71 -5.01
CA PRO A 76 -4.50 16.56 -4.90
C PRO A 76 -5.04 16.07 -6.25
N PHE A 77 -5.30 16.98 -7.20
CA PHE A 77 -5.77 16.61 -8.53
C PHE A 77 -4.71 15.86 -9.36
N GLN A 78 -3.45 16.27 -9.25
CA GLN A 78 -2.34 15.53 -9.86
C GLN A 78 -2.15 14.17 -9.20
N LEU A 79 -2.26 14.08 -7.87
CA LEU A 79 -2.17 12.81 -7.15
C LEU A 79 -3.27 11.85 -7.59
N LEU A 80 -4.51 12.33 -7.66
CA LEU A 80 -5.65 11.63 -8.25
C LEU A 80 -5.31 11.09 -9.64
N ASN A 81 -4.82 11.96 -10.54
CA ASN A 81 -4.48 11.54 -11.91
C ASN A 81 -3.42 10.44 -11.93
N LYS A 82 -2.41 10.51 -11.06
CA LYS A 82 -1.38 9.48 -10.91
C LYS A 82 -1.95 8.16 -10.42
N HIS A 83 -2.79 8.21 -9.39
CA HIS A 83 -3.48 7.02 -8.89
C HIS A 83 -4.36 6.39 -9.96
N LEU A 84 -5.01 7.16 -10.84
CA LEU A 84 -5.86 6.63 -11.91
C LEU A 84 -5.09 6.08 -13.11
N HIS A 85 -3.98 6.73 -13.52
CA HIS A 85 -3.42 6.52 -14.86
C HIS A 85 -1.94 6.16 -14.91
N GLU A 86 -1.16 6.48 -13.87
CA GLU A 86 0.30 6.31 -13.93
C GLU A 86 0.78 5.04 -13.22
N MET A 87 1.90 4.48 -13.70
CA MET A 87 2.59 3.40 -13.01
C MET A 87 3.33 3.93 -11.78
N PRO A 88 3.39 3.17 -10.66
CA PRO A 88 4.13 3.58 -9.49
C PRO A 88 5.62 3.67 -9.79
N THR A 89 6.33 4.55 -9.09
CA THR A 89 7.79 4.58 -9.14
C THR A 89 8.34 3.22 -8.66
N PRO A 90 9.18 2.51 -9.42
CA PRO A 90 9.73 1.22 -8.98
C PRO A 90 10.48 1.35 -7.64
N LEU A 91 10.41 0.35 -6.78
CA LEU A 91 11.13 0.34 -5.51
C LEU A 91 12.64 0.44 -5.71
N THR A 92 13.16 -0.28 -6.71
CA THR A 92 14.61 -0.31 -6.97
C THR A 92 15.19 1.03 -7.39
N VAL A 93 14.36 1.95 -7.91
CA VAL A 93 14.77 3.33 -8.19
C VAL A 93 15.03 4.12 -6.91
N VAL A 94 14.27 3.85 -5.85
CA VAL A 94 14.42 4.52 -4.54
C VAL A 94 15.40 3.78 -3.63
N ARG A 95 15.41 2.45 -3.71
CA ARG A 95 16.24 1.53 -2.91
C ARG A 95 16.83 0.45 -3.79
N ALA A 96 17.99 0.74 -4.37
CA ALA A 96 18.71 -0.16 -5.27
C ALA A 96 19.23 -1.46 -4.59
N ASP A 97 19.22 -1.50 -3.26
CA ASP A 97 19.56 -2.68 -2.46
C ASP A 97 18.46 -3.76 -2.42
N LEU A 98 17.28 -3.48 -2.98
CA LEU A 98 16.14 -4.38 -2.99
C LEU A 98 16.11 -5.31 -4.21
N PRO A 99 15.45 -6.48 -4.11
CA PRO A 99 15.32 -7.40 -5.22
C PRO A 99 14.44 -6.81 -6.34
N PRO A 100 14.84 -6.87 -7.62
CA PRO A 100 14.01 -6.43 -8.74
C PRO A 100 12.65 -7.14 -8.83
N ALA A 101 12.54 -8.35 -8.28
CA ALA A 101 11.28 -9.08 -8.19
C ALA A 101 10.19 -8.32 -7.40
N LEU A 102 10.58 -7.47 -6.44
CA LEU A 102 9.63 -6.66 -5.68
C LEU A 102 8.95 -5.59 -6.54
N ASP A 103 9.63 -5.05 -7.55
CA ASP A 103 9.03 -4.09 -8.47
C ASP A 103 7.86 -4.72 -9.23
N ILE A 104 8.02 -5.97 -9.66
CA ILE A 104 6.98 -6.72 -10.38
C ILE A 104 5.78 -6.98 -9.47
N VAL A 105 6.04 -7.41 -8.22
CA VAL A 105 4.99 -7.67 -7.24
C VAL A 105 4.21 -6.38 -6.93
N LEU A 106 4.89 -5.27 -6.65
CA LEU A 106 4.20 -4.01 -6.35
C LEU A 106 3.53 -3.38 -7.56
N ALA A 107 4.10 -3.47 -8.75
CA ALA A 107 3.45 -3.00 -9.97
C ALA A 107 2.11 -3.73 -10.21
N ARG A 108 2.06 -5.04 -9.96
CA ARG A 108 0.81 -5.81 -10.00
C ARG A 108 -0.15 -5.42 -8.88
N ALA A 109 0.35 -5.28 -7.66
CA ALA A 109 -0.44 -4.92 -6.49
C ALA A 109 -1.07 -3.52 -6.60
N LEU A 110 -0.43 -2.61 -7.35
CA LEU A 110 -0.86 -1.24 -7.63
C LEU A 110 -1.46 -1.08 -9.04
N ALA A 111 -1.85 -2.17 -9.68
CA ALA A 111 -2.52 -2.12 -10.98
C ALA A 111 -3.84 -1.34 -10.86
N LYS A 112 -4.20 -0.63 -11.93
CA LYS A 112 -5.37 0.28 -11.90
C LYS A 112 -6.66 -0.50 -11.88
N ASP A 113 -6.78 -1.49 -12.77
CA ASP A 113 -7.87 -2.45 -12.76
C ASP A 113 -7.77 -3.36 -11.52
N PRO A 114 -8.78 -3.36 -10.62
CA PRO A 114 -8.83 -4.25 -9.46
C PRO A 114 -8.68 -5.74 -9.83
N LYS A 115 -9.13 -6.15 -11.02
CA LYS A 115 -9.05 -7.55 -11.49
C LYS A 115 -7.64 -7.97 -11.90
N ALA A 116 -6.77 -7.02 -12.24
CA ALA A 116 -5.38 -7.27 -12.57
C ALA A 116 -4.50 -7.45 -11.32
N ARG A 117 -5.02 -7.11 -10.13
CA ARG A 117 -4.30 -7.17 -8.87
C ARG A 117 -4.23 -8.59 -8.29
N PHE A 118 -3.77 -8.71 -7.05
CA PHE A 118 -3.84 -9.96 -6.30
C PHE A 118 -5.27 -10.17 -5.78
N PRO A 119 -5.78 -11.42 -5.75
CA PRO A 119 -7.15 -11.70 -5.32
C PRO A 119 -7.40 -11.42 -3.84
N SER A 120 -6.34 -11.27 -3.03
CA SER A 120 -6.45 -10.94 -1.61
C SER A 120 -5.16 -10.30 -1.08
N CYS A 121 -5.26 -9.63 0.08
CA CYS A 121 -4.09 -9.14 0.82
C CYS A 121 -3.12 -10.28 1.18
N THR A 122 -3.63 -11.47 1.50
CA THR A 122 -2.80 -12.65 1.79
C THR A 122 -2.02 -13.11 0.56
N ALA A 123 -2.66 -13.15 -0.61
CA ALA A 123 -1.98 -13.51 -1.86
C ALA A 123 -0.89 -12.50 -2.22
N PHE A 124 -1.15 -11.20 -2.00
CA PHE A 124 -0.13 -10.17 -2.13
C PHE A 124 1.05 -10.39 -1.15
N ALA A 125 0.76 -10.62 0.13
CA ALA A 125 1.79 -10.86 1.15
C ALA A 125 2.65 -12.08 0.83
N GLN A 126 2.05 -13.18 0.38
CA GLN A 126 2.78 -14.38 -0.05
C GLN A 126 3.69 -14.10 -1.25
N ALA A 127 3.19 -13.39 -2.27
CA ALA A 127 4.00 -13.01 -3.43
C ALA A 127 5.16 -12.09 -3.03
N PHE A 128 4.93 -11.18 -2.09
CA PHE A 128 5.95 -10.31 -1.53
C PHE A 128 7.01 -11.12 -0.78
N GLU A 129 6.61 -12.06 0.07
CA GLU A 129 7.51 -12.95 0.81
C GLU A 129 8.37 -13.80 -0.13
N SER A 130 7.77 -14.41 -1.16
CA SER A 130 8.53 -15.19 -2.15
C SER A 130 9.53 -14.33 -2.94
N ALA A 131 9.19 -13.08 -3.24
CA ALA A 131 10.10 -12.17 -3.95
C ALA A 131 11.35 -11.79 -3.13
N ILE A 132 11.30 -11.92 -1.80
CA ILE A 132 12.43 -11.68 -0.90
C ILE A 132 13.09 -12.98 -0.40
N GLU A 133 12.59 -14.16 -0.75
CA GLU A 133 13.01 -15.45 -0.17
C GLU A 133 14.47 -15.82 -0.49
N GLY A 134 15.07 -15.23 -1.53
CA GLY A 134 16.50 -15.31 -1.85
C GLY A 134 17.35 -14.11 -1.38
N ASN A 135 16.73 -13.10 -0.78
CA ASN A 135 17.34 -11.84 -0.35
C ASN A 135 17.00 -11.57 1.12
N LYS A 136 17.22 -12.56 1.98
CA LYS A 136 17.27 -12.32 3.43
C LYS A 136 18.47 -11.42 3.71
N GLY A 137 18.22 -10.12 3.72
CA GLY A 137 19.23 -9.10 4.02
C GLY A 137 19.78 -9.24 5.44
N ALA A 138 20.92 -8.61 5.66
CA ALA A 138 21.42 -8.37 7.02
C ALA A 138 20.39 -7.56 7.83
N GLU A 139 20.35 -7.75 9.15
CA GLU A 139 19.47 -6.99 10.04
C GLU A 139 19.62 -5.49 9.75
N THR A 140 18.51 -4.83 9.38
CA THR A 140 18.53 -3.41 9.01
C THR A 140 18.67 -2.48 10.22
N ASN A 141 18.62 -3.03 11.45
CA ASN A 141 18.49 -2.31 12.72
C ASN A 141 17.37 -1.26 12.72
N PHE A 142 16.43 -1.34 11.77
CA PHE A 142 15.29 -0.43 11.66
C PHE A 142 14.39 -0.57 12.89
N PHE A 143 14.30 -1.79 13.42
CA PHE A 143 13.81 -2.05 14.76
C PHE A 143 15.00 -2.17 15.71
N VAL A 144 14.95 -1.43 16.82
CA VAL A 144 16.01 -1.42 17.86
C VAL A 144 16.00 -2.71 18.70
N PHE A 145 15.14 -3.66 18.36
CA PHE A 145 14.97 -4.94 19.03
C PHE A 145 14.91 -6.07 17.99
N LYS A 146 15.42 -7.25 18.35
CA LYS A 146 15.40 -8.42 17.47
C LYS A 146 13.98 -8.93 17.28
N VAL A 147 13.52 -8.98 16.03
CA VAL A 147 12.23 -9.56 15.64
C VAL A 147 12.32 -11.09 15.79
N PRO A 148 11.46 -11.74 16.59
CA PRO A 148 11.47 -13.20 16.73
C PRO A 148 11.14 -13.89 15.40
N PRO A 149 11.70 -15.07 15.10
CA PRO A 149 11.36 -15.81 13.89
C PRO A 149 9.88 -16.17 13.89
N ARG A 150 9.21 -15.95 12.74
CA ARG A 150 7.79 -16.23 12.55
C ARG A 150 7.53 -17.73 12.75
N LYS A 151 6.65 -18.07 13.69
CA LYS A 151 6.20 -19.46 13.88
C LYS A 151 5.42 -19.90 12.64
N GLN A 152 5.92 -20.91 11.94
CA GLN A 152 5.15 -21.62 10.91
C GLN A 152 4.14 -22.52 11.63
N SER A 153 2.86 -22.32 11.35
CA SER A 153 1.75 -23.18 11.82
C SER A 153 0.99 -23.72 10.62
#